data_AF-A0A8E6B3G4-F1
#
_entry.id   AF-A0A8E6B3G4-F1
#
_cell.length_a   1.000
_cell.length_b   1.000
_cell.length_c   1.000
_cell.angle_alpha   90.00
_cell.angle_beta   90.00
_cell.angle_gamma   90.00
#
_symmetry.space_group_name_H-M   'P 1'
#
loop_
_entity.id
_entity.type
_entity.pdbx_description
1 polymer ?
#
loop_
_entity_poly.entity_id
_entity_poly.type
_entity_poly.pdbx_seq_one_letter_code
_entity_poly.pdbx_strand_id
1 'polypeptide(L)'
;MAVLESAEFPRRSFSKKTLQILRRLHLYLGLLLFPWALIYGSSGLLFNHPEFFNEQPLHYYGASEIAGTPLESRSPPSDIAAQVFEVLKSRLPDKSLQLLDVEKAKYSRDFAFAVVNTTDGPWNALFEVNGNGGTITKPKPTTKKPPETVAPFAQKEGVQAGVPLGTQFRESLPTILERKGLPSGEVRITSVPDLQFPMSVDGEPWLVSYNSLTGSVSGKPLEADSGRSLSARQFLLSLHKAHGYPSARTARWGWAVIVDIMSVVLIFWGVSGLFMWWQIKSTRTWGLIVCLSSMVLATLLVVGMLRVL
;
A
#
# COMPACT_ATOMS: atom_id res chain seq x y z
N MET A 1 -14.35 46.21 47.41
CA MET A 1 -14.49 46.65 46.00
C MET A 1 -13.10 46.69 45.39
N ALA A 2 -12.70 45.63 44.70
CA ALA A 2 -11.46 45.58 43.93
C ALA A 2 -11.84 45.64 42.45
N VAL A 3 -11.47 46.75 41.80
CA VAL A 3 -11.63 46.95 40.36
C VAL A 3 -10.56 46.12 39.67
N LEU A 4 -10.97 45.08 38.94
CA LEU A 4 -10.07 44.36 38.04
C LEU A 4 -9.84 45.23 36.81
N GLU A 5 -8.65 45.80 36.76
CA GLU A 5 -8.09 46.52 35.63
C GLU A 5 -8.03 45.59 34.41
N SER A 6 -8.87 45.86 33.42
CA SER A 6 -8.91 45.11 32.16
C SER A 6 -7.64 45.39 31.36
N ALA A 7 -6.70 44.46 31.37
CA ALA A 7 -5.53 44.49 30.51
C ALA A 7 -5.96 44.46 29.03
N GLU A 8 -5.93 45.61 28.36
CA GLU A 8 -6.07 45.69 26.91
C GLU A 8 -4.84 45.06 26.24
N PHE A 9 -5.00 43.87 25.68
CA PHE A 9 -3.97 43.28 24.82
C PHE A 9 -3.85 44.11 23.53
N PRO A 10 -2.67 44.68 23.20
CA PRO A 10 -2.50 45.49 22.00
C PRO A 10 -2.68 44.61 20.76
N ARG A 11 -3.79 44.82 20.03
CA ARG A 11 -4.02 44.19 18.72
C ARG A 11 -2.97 44.73 17.76
N ARG A 12 -1.91 43.95 17.52
CA ARG A 12 -0.90 44.25 16.50
C ARG A 12 -1.56 44.24 15.11
N SER A 13 -2.01 45.41 14.67
CA SER A 13 -2.46 45.64 13.30
C SER A 13 -1.26 45.47 12.37
N PHE A 14 -1.19 44.34 11.66
CA PHE A 14 -0.23 44.17 10.58
C PHE A 14 -0.27 45.38 9.64
N SER A 15 0.89 45.94 9.30
CA SER A 15 0.96 47.08 8.39
C SER A 15 0.29 46.73 7.05
N LYS A 16 -0.56 47.63 6.54
CA LYS A 16 -1.28 47.46 5.26
C LYS A 16 -0.34 47.07 4.11
N LYS A 17 0.91 47.56 4.12
CA LYS A 17 1.95 47.22 3.14
C LYS A 17 2.36 45.75 3.21
N THR A 18 2.53 45.20 4.41
CA THR A 18 2.88 43.78 4.61
C THR A 18 1.80 42.85 4.07
N LEU A 19 0.53 43.15 4.34
CA LEU A 19 -0.60 42.37 3.83
C LEU A 19 -0.69 42.41 2.30
N GLN A 20 -0.40 43.56 1.69
CA GLN A 20 -0.36 43.69 0.22
C GLN A 20 0.76 42.86 -0.41
N ILE A 21 1.95 42.83 0.21
CA ILE A 21 3.08 42.01 -0.26
C ILE A 21 2.73 40.53 -0.14
N LEU A 22 2.21 40.09 1.00
CA LEU A 22 1.82 38.70 1.22
C LEU A 22 0.77 38.23 0.19
N ARG A 23 -0.22 39.07 -0.13
CA ARG A 23 -1.22 38.77 -1.16
C ARG A 23 -0.59 38.58 -2.54
N ARG A 24 0.37 39.44 -2.92
CA ARG A 24 1.07 39.34 -4.21
C ARG A 24 1.96 38.11 -4.27
N LEU A 25 2.70 37.82 -3.19
CA LEU A 25 3.53 36.62 -3.10
C LEU A 25 2.66 35.36 -3.19
N HIS A 26 1.57 35.29 -2.43
CA HIS A 26 0.64 34.16 -2.50
C HIS A 26 0.08 33.95 -3.92
N LEU A 27 -0.30 35.03 -4.61
CA LEU A 27 -0.80 34.98 -5.99
C LEU A 27 0.26 34.40 -6.94
N TYR A 28 1.47 34.95 -6.97
CA TYR A 28 2.50 34.52 -7.91
C TYR A 28 3.08 33.15 -7.57
N LEU A 29 3.27 32.82 -6.29
CA LEU A 29 3.69 31.48 -5.86
C LEU A 29 2.60 30.45 -6.17
N GLY A 30 1.32 30.81 -6.04
CA GLY A 30 0.21 29.95 -6.44
C GLY A 30 0.23 29.62 -7.94
N LEU A 31 0.45 30.63 -8.80
CA LEU A 31 0.59 30.42 -10.25
C LEU A 31 1.83 29.62 -10.62
N LEU A 32 2.95 29.89 -9.94
CA LEU A 32 4.18 29.10 -10.11
C LEU A 32 3.93 27.64 -9.72
N LEU A 33 3.21 27.37 -8.63
CA LEU A 33 2.93 26.03 -8.14
C LEU A 33 1.80 25.31 -8.89
N PHE A 34 1.05 26.00 -9.75
CA PHE A 34 -0.11 25.44 -10.46
C PHE A 34 0.16 24.09 -11.17
N PRO A 35 1.10 23.98 -12.13
CA PRO A 35 1.32 22.70 -12.82
C PRO A 35 1.82 21.62 -11.87
N TRP A 36 2.56 21.98 -10.82
CA TRP A 36 3.04 21.05 -9.80
C TRP A 36 1.90 20.51 -8.94
N ALA A 37 1.00 21.37 -8.47
CA ALA A 37 -0.17 20.97 -7.70
C ALA A 37 -1.06 20.01 -8.49
N LEU A 38 -1.22 20.23 -9.80
CA LEU A 38 -1.93 19.31 -10.69
C LEU A 38 -1.21 17.96 -10.81
N ILE A 39 0.09 17.95 -11.06
CA ILE A 39 0.88 16.71 -11.16
C ILE A 39 0.84 15.94 -9.84
N TYR A 40 1.12 16.58 -8.71
CA TYR A 40 1.12 15.95 -7.39
C TYR A 40 -0.27 15.47 -6.99
N GLY A 41 -1.30 16.30 -7.13
CA GLY A 41 -2.68 15.92 -6.83
C GLY A 41 -3.14 14.72 -7.66
N SER A 42 -2.89 14.75 -8.97
CA SER A 42 -3.24 13.64 -9.87
C SER A 42 -2.44 12.38 -9.56
N SER A 43 -1.12 12.50 -9.35
CA SER A 43 -0.28 11.34 -9.01
C SER A 43 -0.65 10.69 -7.68
N GLY A 44 -1.06 11.48 -6.67
CA GLY A 44 -1.56 10.96 -5.39
C GLY A 44 -2.80 10.08 -5.58
N LEU A 45 -3.74 10.53 -6.43
CA LEU A 45 -4.91 9.73 -6.82
C LEU A 45 -4.47 8.44 -7.53
N LEU A 46 -3.56 8.52 -8.50
CA LEU A 46 -3.08 7.33 -9.23
C LEU A 46 -2.32 6.33 -8.34
N PHE A 47 -1.58 6.79 -7.33
CA PHE A 47 -0.91 5.92 -6.37
C PHE A 47 -1.91 5.21 -5.45
N ASN A 48 -3.00 5.87 -5.10
CA ASN A 48 -4.05 5.32 -4.25
C ASN A 48 -5.01 4.41 -5.03
N HIS A 49 -5.16 4.68 -6.33
CA HIS A 49 -6.01 3.98 -7.29
C HIS A 49 -5.18 3.44 -8.47
N PRO A 50 -4.42 2.35 -8.27
CA PRO A 50 -3.59 1.75 -9.32
C PRO A 50 -4.40 1.25 -10.53
N GLU A 51 -5.72 1.13 -10.40
CA GLU A 51 -6.66 0.81 -11.46
C GLU A 51 -6.87 1.97 -12.46
N PHE A 52 -6.61 3.21 -12.08
CA PHE A 52 -6.79 4.36 -12.96
C PHE A 52 -5.67 4.46 -14.00
N PHE A 53 -6.05 4.65 -15.27
CA PHE A 53 -5.15 4.72 -16.42
C PHE A 53 -4.22 3.51 -16.58
N ASN A 54 -4.64 2.35 -16.06
CA ASN A 54 -3.90 1.12 -16.32
C ASN A 54 -4.07 0.73 -17.80
N GLU A 55 -2.96 0.70 -18.53
CA GLU A 55 -2.92 0.35 -19.96
C GLU A 55 -3.30 -1.12 -20.22
N GLN A 56 -3.32 -1.94 -19.17
CA GLN A 56 -3.64 -3.35 -19.26
C GLN A 56 -5.00 -3.65 -18.63
N PRO A 57 -5.82 -4.50 -19.28
CA PRO A 57 -7.11 -4.88 -18.74
C PRO A 57 -6.92 -5.56 -17.38
N LEU A 58 -7.53 -4.97 -16.35
CA LEU A 58 -7.57 -5.51 -15.01
C LEU A 58 -8.83 -6.38 -14.88
N HIS A 59 -8.66 -7.69 -14.77
CA HIS A 59 -9.79 -8.62 -14.61
C HIS A 59 -10.02 -8.89 -13.12
N TYR A 60 -11.07 -8.31 -12.57
CA TYR A 60 -11.48 -8.56 -11.18
C TYR A 60 -12.25 -9.87 -11.07
N TYR A 61 -11.91 -10.70 -10.10
CA TYR A 61 -12.68 -11.88 -9.72
C TYR A 61 -13.08 -11.80 -8.25
N GLY A 62 -14.29 -12.26 -7.92
CA GLY A 62 -14.87 -12.17 -6.59
C GLY A 62 -15.39 -13.50 -6.08
N ALA A 63 -16.27 -13.44 -5.08
CA ALA A 63 -16.81 -14.63 -4.42
C ALA A 63 -17.50 -15.60 -5.40
N SER A 64 -18.19 -15.07 -6.41
CA SER A 64 -18.84 -15.85 -7.47
C SER A 64 -17.86 -16.72 -8.25
N GLU A 65 -16.67 -16.20 -8.55
CA GLU A 65 -15.65 -16.93 -9.29
C GLU A 65 -14.84 -17.88 -8.42
N ILE A 66 -14.83 -17.64 -7.10
CA ILE A 66 -14.17 -18.50 -6.11
C ILE A 66 -15.10 -19.65 -5.66
N ALA A 67 -16.41 -19.51 -5.81
CA ALA A 67 -17.39 -20.50 -5.35
C ALA A 67 -17.10 -21.91 -5.89
N GLY A 68 -17.07 -22.90 -5.01
CA GLY A 68 -16.74 -24.30 -5.29
C GLY A 68 -15.25 -24.59 -5.51
N THR A 69 -14.35 -23.64 -5.27
CA THR A 69 -12.90 -23.86 -5.35
C THR A 69 -12.28 -23.99 -3.95
N PRO A 70 -11.07 -24.58 -3.82
CA PRO A 70 -10.37 -24.65 -2.53
C PRO A 70 -10.19 -23.30 -1.82
N LEU A 71 -10.16 -22.18 -2.55
CA LEU A 71 -10.11 -20.83 -1.98
C LEU A 71 -11.39 -20.38 -1.27
N GLU A 72 -12.54 -21.01 -1.54
CA GLU A 72 -13.80 -20.71 -0.85
C GLU A 72 -13.78 -21.21 0.59
N SER A 73 -13.29 -22.43 0.81
CA SER A 73 -13.23 -23.10 2.12
C SER A 73 -11.93 -22.82 2.88
N ARG A 74 -11.36 -21.63 2.71
CA ARG A 74 -10.07 -21.27 3.33
C ARG A 74 -10.16 -21.31 4.86
N SER A 75 -9.16 -21.90 5.50
CA SER A 75 -9.06 -21.91 6.95
C SER A 75 -8.70 -20.52 7.48
N PRO A 76 -9.34 -20.06 8.57
CA PRO A 76 -8.96 -18.80 9.20
C PRO A 76 -7.52 -18.87 9.74
N PRO A 77 -6.83 -17.71 9.89
CA PRO A 77 -5.45 -17.65 10.38
C PRO A 77 -5.23 -18.37 11.72
N SER A 78 -6.23 -18.34 12.60
CA SER A 78 -6.24 -19.00 13.91
C SER A 78 -6.08 -20.52 13.80
N ASP A 79 -6.78 -21.14 12.86
CA ASP A 79 -6.81 -22.59 12.71
C ASP A 79 -5.49 -23.09 12.12
N ILE A 80 -4.92 -22.34 11.19
CA ILE A 80 -3.59 -22.62 10.64
C ILE A 80 -2.52 -22.43 11.74
N ALA A 81 -2.63 -21.39 12.57
CA ALA A 81 -1.71 -21.17 13.68
C ALA A 81 -1.74 -22.34 14.67
N ALA A 82 -2.93 -22.85 15.00
CA ALA A 82 -3.11 -24.01 15.86
C ALA A 82 -2.48 -25.28 15.24
N GLN A 83 -2.67 -25.51 13.94
CA GLN A 83 -2.06 -26.65 13.26
C GLN A 83 -0.53 -26.55 13.22
N VAL A 84 0.02 -25.36 12.92
CA VAL A 84 1.48 -25.12 12.96
C VAL A 84 2.02 -25.35 14.36
N PHE A 85 1.30 -24.88 15.39
CA PHE A 85 1.68 -25.08 16.79
C PHE A 85 1.77 -26.57 17.16
N GLU A 86 0.79 -27.39 16.78
CA GLU A 86 0.82 -28.84 17.03
C GLU A 86 2.01 -29.52 16.33
N VAL A 87 2.31 -29.13 15.08
CA VAL A 87 3.48 -29.66 14.38
C VAL A 87 4.78 -29.23 15.08
N LEU A 88 4.89 -27.98 15.54
CA LEU A 88 6.05 -27.49 16.28
C LEU A 88 6.22 -28.23 17.61
N LYS A 89 5.14 -28.49 18.34
CA LYS A 89 5.11 -29.25 19.57
C LYS A 89 5.62 -30.68 19.38
N SER A 90 5.21 -31.35 18.31
CA SER A 90 5.71 -32.69 17.99
C SER A 90 7.20 -32.73 17.62
N ARG A 91 7.74 -31.64 17.06
CA ARG A 91 9.14 -31.52 16.63
C ARG A 91 10.11 -31.06 17.72
N LEU A 92 9.60 -30.41 18.76
CA LEU A 92 10.37 -29.87 19.88
C LEU A 92 9.82 -30.39 21.21
N PRO A 93 9.88 -31.71 21.48
CA PRO A 93 9.34 -32.28 22.72
C PRO A 93 10.06 -31.79 23.98
N ASP A 94 11.32 -31.34 23.85
CA ASP A 94 12.15 -30.87 24.96
C ASP A 94 11.88 -29.40 25.35
N LYS A 95 10.91 -28.74 24.70
CA LYS A 95 10.60 -27.31 24.89
C LYS A 95 9.17 -27.10 25.37
N SER A 96 9.00 -26.21 26.35
CA SER A 96 7.67 -25.84 26.84
C SER A 96 7.04 -24.79 25.92
N LEU A 97 6.27 -25.25 24.95
CA LEU A 97 5.55 -24.41 23.99
C LEU A 97 4.13 -24.11 24.48
N GLN A 98 3.73 -22.84 24.50
CA GLN A 98 2.36 -22.42 24.77
C GLN A 98 1.89 -21.40 23.75
N LEU A 99 0.68 -21.53 23.22
CA LEU A 99 0.09 -20.55 22.32
C LEU A 99 -0.58 -19.45 23.16
N LEU A 100 -0.08 -18.21 23.08
CA LEU A 100 -0.45 -17.14 24.01
C LEU A 100 -1.79 -16.47 23.67
N ASP A 101 -2.09 -16.35 22.36
CA ASP A 101 -3.32 -15.70 21.89
C ASP A 101 -3.58 -16.09 20.43
N VAL A 102 -4.41 -17.10 20.20
CA VAL A 102 -4.68 -17.66 18.87
C VAL A 102 -5.42 -16.66 17.98
N GLU A 103 -6.27 -15.83 18.59
CA GLU A 103 -7.10 -14.86 17.87
C GLU A 103 -6.27 -13.69 17.31
N LYS A 104 -5.07 -13.46 17.85
CA LYS A 104 -4.12 -12.49 17.30
C LYS A 104 -3.35 -12.99 16.07
N ALA A 105 -3.61 -14.22 15.62
CA ALA A 105 -3.01 -14.74 14.39
C ALA A 105 -3.45 -13.91 13.17
N LYS A 106 -2.48 -13.43 12.39
CA LYS A 106 -2.75 -12.59 11.21
C LYS A 106 -1.73 -12.83 10.10
N TYR A 107 -2.13 -12.56 8.87
CA TYR A 107 -1.18 -12.51 7.76
C TYR A 107 -0.35 -11.23 7.79
N SER A 108 0.92 -11.34 7.45
CA SER A 108 1.87 -10.23 7.40
C SER A 108 1.56 -9.19 6.30
N ARG A 109 0.83 -9.61 5.25
CA ARG A 109 0.35 -8.77 4.14
C ARG A 109 -1.02 -9.27 3.69
N ASP A 110 -1.71 -8.41 2.94
CA ASP A 110 -3.08 -8.69 2.48
C ASP A 110 -3.17 -9.49 1.17
N PHE A 111 -2.03 -9.78 0.50
CA PHE A 111 -2.04 -10.32 -0.86
C PHE A 111 -1.13 -11.54 -1.03
N ALA A 112 -1.63 -12.54 -1.77
CA ALA A 112 -0.84 -13.62 -2.36
C ALA A 112 -0.72 -13.40 -3.88
N PHE A 113 0.41 -13.82 -4.47
CA PHE A 113 0.75 -13.59 -5.87
C PHE A 113 1.09 -14.89 -6.60
N ALA A 114 0.58 -15.01 -7.82
CA ALA A 114 0.87 -16.09 -8.74
C ALA A 114 1.12 -15.53 -10.15
N VAL A 115 1.86 -16.30 -10.94
CA VAL A 115 2.05 -16.10 -12.37
C VAL A 115 1.50 -17.31 -13.09
N VAL A 116 0.65 -17.08 -14.08
CA VAL A 116 0.05 -18.09 -14.94
C VAL A 116 0.75 -17.99 -16.29
N ASN A 117 1.54 -19.00 -16.64
CA ASN A 117 2.23 -19.06 -17.93
C ASN A 117 1.29 -19.66 -18.97
N THR A 118 0.81 -18.81 -19.89
CA THR A 118 -0.06 -19.23 -21.00
C THR A 118 0.72 -19.22 -22.31
N THR A 119 0.14 -19.78 -23.38
CA THR A 119 0.71 -19.72 -24.74
C THR A 119 0.90 -18.28 -25.23
N ASP A 120 0.06 -17.36 -24.76
CA ASP A 120 0.05 -15.94 -25.16
C ASP A 120 0.89 -15.06 -24.23
N GLY A 121 1.69 -15.69 -23.36
CA GLY A 121 2.57 -15.04 -22.38
C GLY A 121 2.09 -15.19 -20.93
N PRO A 122 2.89 -14.68 -19.98
CA PRO A 122 2.56 -14.76 -18.55
C PRO A 122 1.40 -13.82 -18.20
N TRP A 123 0.61 -14.22 -17.21
CA TRP A 123 -0.40 -13.39 -16.53
C TRP A 123 -0.11 -13.36 -15.04
N ASN A 124 -0.21 -12.20 -14.40
CA ASN A 124 -0.12 -12.06 -12.96
C ASN A 124 -1.52 -12.20 -12.35
N ALA A 125 -1.64 -13.07 -11.35
CA ALA A 125 -2.83 -13.18 -10.52
C ALA A 125 -2.48 -12.77 -9.09
N LEU A 126 -3.26 -11.84 -8.55
CA LEU A 126 -3.21 -11.38 -7.16
C LEU A 126 -4.49 -11.87 -6.47
N PHE A 127 -4.35 -12.38 -5.26
CA PHE A 127 -5.46 -12.79 -4.40
C PHE A 127 -5.41 -12.04 -3.08
N GLU A 128 -6.55 -11.47 -2.67
CA GLU A 128 -6.69 -10.79 -1.38
C GLU A 128 -6.99 -11.80 -0.27
N VAL A 129 -6.07 -11.99 0.66
CA VAL A 129 -6.16 -13.04 1.68
C VAL A 129 -7.27 -12.76 2.70
N ASN A 130 -7.48 -11.48 3.00
CA ASN A 130 -8.57 -11.02 3.87
C ASN A 130 -9.84 -10.62 3.07
N GLY A 131 -9.77 -10.63 1.74
CA GLY A 131 -10.87 -10.28 0.84
C GLY A 131 -11.52 -11.52 0.22
N ASN A 132 -12.55 -11.34 -0.61
CA ASN A 132 -13.24 -12.44 -1.29
C ASN A 132 -12.94 -12.45 -2.80
N GLY A 133 -11.72 -12.10 -3.19
CA GLY A 133 -11.42 -11.87 -4.59
C GLY A 133 -9.98 -11.46 -4.84
N GLY A 134 -9.76 -10.97 -6.04
CA GLY A 134 -8.47 -10.47 -6.46
C GLY A 134 -8.49 -9.96 -7.89
N THR A 135 -7.31 -9.81 -8.47
CA THR A 135 -7.13 -9.24 -9.81
C THR A 135 -6.23 -10.12 -10.65
N ILE A 136 -6.53 -10.18 -11.95
CA ILE A 136 -5.70 -10.87 -12.96
C ILE A 136 -5.33 -9.84 -14.02
N THR A 137 -4.04 -9.72 -14.30
CA THR A 137 -3.50 -8.74 -15.23
C THR A 137 -2.41 -9.38 -16.08
N LYS A 138 -2.17 -8.88 -17.29
CA LYS A 138 -0.89 -9.17 -17.93
C LYS A 138 0.22 -8.44 -17.13
N PRO A 139 1.46 -8.95 -17.10
CA PRO A 139 2.59 -8.19 -16.62
C PRO A 139 2.95 -7.12 -17.64
N LYS A 140 3.32 -5.92 -17.17
CA LYS A 140 4.09 -5.01 -18.02
C LYS A 140 5.44 -5.69 -18.33
N PRO A 141 6.01 -5.51 -19.54
CA PRO A 141 7.39 -5.87 -19.80
C PRO A 141 8.29 -4.98 -18.93
N THR A 142 8.47 -5.35 -17.66
CA THR A 142 9.39 -4.67 -16.77
C THR A 142 10.80 -5.06 -17.15
N THR A 143 11.70 -4.08 -17.21
CA THR A 143 13.14 -4.27 -17.20
C THR A 143 13.46 -5.31 -16.13
N LYS A 144 14.06 -6.44 -16.56
CA LYS A 144 14.42 -7.57 -15.70
C LYS A 144 15.10 -7.03 -14.44
N LYS A 145 14.42 -7.07 -13.28
CA LYS A 145 15.15 -7.08 -12.01
C LYS A 145 16.10 -8.27 -12.09
N PRO A 146 17.40 -8.10 -11.78
CA PRO A 146 18.31 -9.23 -11.68
C PRO A 146 17.62 -10.30 -10.82
N PRO A 147 17.59 -11.58 -11.25
CA PRO A 147 17.03 -12.62 -10.40
C PRO A 147 17.70 -12.51 -9.04
N GLU A 148 16.90 -12.33 -7.98
CA GLU A 148 17.41 -12.43 -6.62
C GLU A 148 18.19 -13.74 -6.55
N THR A 149 19.48 -13.63 -6.25
CA THR A 149 20.38 -14.76 -6.13
C THR A 149 19.83 -15.63 -5.01
N VAL A 150 19.13 -16.69 -5.39
CA VAL A 150 18.67 -17.69 -4.43
C VAL A 150 19.93 -18.27 -3.81
N ALA A 151 20.08 -18.07 -2.50
CA ALA A 151 21.26 -18.51 -1.79
C ALA A 151 21.44 -20.03 -1.96
N PRO A 152 22.66 -20.53 -2.21
CA PRO A 152 22.93 -21.94 -2.55
C PRO A 152 22.64 -22.93 -1.41
N PHE A 153 22.21 -22.46 -0.24
CA PHE A 153 21.84 -23.23 0.94
C PHE A 153 20.33 -23.17 1.26
N ALA A 154 19.50 -22.67 0.33
CA ALA A 154 18.05 -22.63 0.51
C ALA A 154 17.44 -24.04 0.52
N GLN A 155 17.47 -24.70 1.67
CA GLN A 155 16.66 -25.88 1.94
C GLN A 155 15.25 -25.42 2.38
N LYS A 156 14.25 -25.73 1.56
CA LYS A 156 12.83 -25.55 1.86
C LYS A 156 12.22 -26.90 2.16
N GLU A 157 12.19 -27.29 3.42
CA GLU A 157 11.18 -28.23 3.90
C GLU A 157 11.23 -28.26 5.42
N GLY A 158 10.12 -27.93 6.05
CA GLY A 158 10.03 -28.09 7.49
C GLY A 158 8.80 -27.45 8.06
N VAL A 159 7.73 -28.26 8.18
CA VAL A 159 6.38 -27.94 8.71
C VAL A 159 5.38 -27.63 7.60
N GLN A 160 4.69 -28.67 7.12
CA GLN A 160 3.41 -28.52 6.41
C GLN A 160 2.30 -28.64 7.45
N ALA A 161 1.49 -27.60 7.58
CA ALA A 161 0.31 -27.57 8.45
C ALA A 161 -0.90 -27.22 7.58
N GLY A 162 -1.85 -28.14 7.48
CA GLY A 162 -3.04 -28.01 6.62
C GLY A 162 -2.70 -27.96 5.12
N VAL A 163 -3.70 -27.59 4.30
CA VAL A 163 -3.48 -27.29 2.88
C VAL A 163 -2.97 -25.84 2.77
N PRO A 164 -1.72 -25.60 2.34
CA PRO A 164 -1.17 -24.25 2.31
C PRO A 164 -1.97 -23.30 1.41
N LEU A 165 -2.07 -22.03 1.79
CA LEU A 165 -2.76 -20.99 1.01
C LEU A 165 -2.26 -20.94 -0.44
N GLY A 166 -0.95 -21.12 -0.66
CA GLY A 166 -0.37 -21.17 -2.00
C GLY A 166 -0.88 -22.34 -2.84
N THR A 167 -1.12 -23.50 -2.21
CA THR A 167 -1.66 -24.68 -2.88
C THR A 167 -3.13 -24.47 -3.24
N GLN A 168 -3.95 -23.98 -2.29
CA GLN A 168 -5.36 -23.64 -2.55
C GLN A 168 -5.48 -22.61 -3.69
N PHE A 169 -4.61 -21.59 -3.69
CA PHE A 169 -4.58 -20.58 -4.74
C PHE A 169 -4.18 -21.17 -6.10
N ARG A 170 -3.16 -22.03 -6.13
CA ARG A 170 -2.71 -22.70 -7.36
C ARG A 170 -3.83 -23.55 -7.98
N GLU A 171 -4.55 -24.30 -7.15
CA GLU A 171 -5.61 -25.21 -7.57
C GLU A 171 -6.89 -24.47 -7.99
N SER A 172 -7.18 -23.31 -7.41
CA SER A 172 -8.39 -22.53 -7.72
C SER A 172 -8.24 -21.68 -8.98
N LEU A 173 -7.01 -21.29 -9.33
CA LEU A 173 -6.74 -20.37 -10.44
C LEU A 173 -7.25 -20.85 -11.82
N PRO A 174 -7.07 -22.13 -12.22
CA PRO A 174 -7.60 -22.62 -13.49
C PRO A 174 -9.11 -22.41 -13.63
N THR A 175 -9.87 -22.75 -12.59
CA THR A 175 -11.34 -22.56 -12.58
C THR A 175 -11.72 -21.08 -12.63
N ILE A 176 -11.00 -20.21 -11.92
CA ILE A 176 -11.23 -18.76 -11.96
C ILE A 176 -10.95 -18.20 -13.36
N LEU A 177 -9.85 -18.62 -13.99
CA LEU A 177 -9.48 -18.20 -15.35
C LEU A 177 -10.53 -18.63 -16.37
N GLU A 178 -10.96 -19.89 -16.32
CA GLU A 178 -12.01 -20.43 -17.20
C GLU A 178 -13.31 -19.62 -17.06
N ARG A 179 -13.76 -19.35 -15.83
CA ARG A 179 -14.97 -18.55 -15.56
C ARG A 179 -14.85 -17.11 -16.06
N LYS A 180 -13.63 -16.57 -16.11
CA LYS A 180 -13.36 -15.23 -16.67
C LYS A 180 -13.10 -15.24 -18.17
N GLY A 181 -13.14 -16.40 -18.83
CA GLY A 181 -12.81 -16.54 -20.24
C GLY A 181 -11.35 -16.20 -20.54
N LEU A 182 -10.46 -16.38 -19.57
CA LEU A 182 -9.02 -16.12 -19.68
C LEU A 182 -8.28 -17.42 -20.00
N PRO A 183 -7.15 -17.33 -20.73
CA PRO A 183 -6.35 -18.50 -21.06
C PRO A 183 -5.81 -19.16 -19.79
N SER A 184 -5.97 -20.49 -19.71
CA SER A 184 -5.40 -21.31 -18.65
C SER A 184 -3.98 -21.74 -19.01
N GLY A 185 -3.15 -21.97 -17.99
CA GLY A 185 -1.75 -22.29 -18.18
C GLY A 185 -1.09 -22.79 -16.90
N GLU A 186 0.23 -22.97 -16.94
CA GLU A 186 0.98 -23.43 -15.78
C GLU A 186 0.99 -22.36 -14.69
N VAL A 187 0.47 -22.69 -13.50
CA VAL A 187 0.35 -21.76 -12.38
C VAL A 187 1.56 -21.87 -11.45
N ARG A 188 2.37 -20.82 -11.40
CA ARG A 188 3.49 -20.67 -10.47
C ARG A 188 3.18 -19.64 -9.40
N ILE A 189 3.10 -20.08 -8.14
CA ILE A 189 3.01 -19.17 -6.99
C ILE A 189 4.34 -18.46 -6.80
N THR A 190 4.32 -17.12 -6.79
CA THR A 190 5.53 -16.30 -6.62
C THR A 190 5.72 -15.85 -5.19
N SER A 191 4.64 -15.51 -4.48
CA SER A 191 4.72 -15.19 -3.05
C SER A 191 3.38 -15.39 -2.34
N VAL A 192 3.44 -15.69 -1.05
CA VAL A 192 2.30 -15.74 -0.13
C VAL A 192 2.69 -14.96 1.12
N PRO A 193 1.75 -14.32 1.83
CA PRO A 193 2.06 -13.65 3.08
C PRO A 193 2.35 -14.67 4.18
N ASP A 194 3.33 -14.36 5.03
CA ASP A 194 3.60 -15.16 6.22
C ASP A 194 2.46 -15.04 7.22
N LEU A 195 2.12 -16.14 7.88
CA LEU A 195 1.23 -16.17 9.03
C LEU A 195 2.01 -15.82 10.29
N GLN A 196 1.54 -14.82 11.05
CA GLN A 196 2.17 -14.36 12.28
C GLN A 196 1.26 -14.62 13.48
N PHE A 197 1.80 -15.23 14.54
CA PHE A 197 1.05 -15.50 15.77
C PHE A 197 1.96 -15.47 17.01
N PRO A 198 1.45 -15.04 18.18
CA PRO A 198 2.22 -15.02 19.41
C PRO A 198 2.27 -16.41 20.09
N MET A 199 3.46 -16.84 20.49
CA MET A 199 3.71 -18.13 21.16
C MET A 199 4.75 -17.93 22.26
N SER A 200 4.60 -18.59 23.39
CA SER A 200 5.62 -18.69 24.44
C SER A 200 6.49 -19.93 24.23
N VAL A 201 7.80 -19.77 24.36
CA VAL A 201 8.79 -20.85 24.31
C VAL A 201 9.61 -20.78 25.59
N ASP A 202 9.52 -21.81 26.42
CA ASP A 202 10.17 -21.87 27.74
C ASP A 202 9.84 -20.66 28.65
N GLY A 203 8.61 -20.14 28.54
CA GLY A 203 8.13 -19.00 29.32
C GLY A 203 8.39 -17.62 28.67
N GLU A 204 9.25 -17.54 27.67
CA GLU A 204 9.53 -16.29 26.95
C GLU A 204 8.55 -16.09 25.79
N PRO A 205 7.95 -14.90 25.60
CA PRO A 205 7.01 -14.66 24.51
C PRO A 205 7.73 -14.35 23.18
N TRP A 206 7.25 -14.94 22.09
CA TRP A 206 7.78 -14.83 20.73
C TRP A 206 6.67 -14.51 19.74
N LEU A 207 6.95 -13.66 18.76
CA LEU A 207 6.15 -13.55 17.54
C LEU A 207 6.71 -14.53 16.51
N VAL A 208 5.95 -15.58 16.25
CA VAL A 208 6.29 -16.61 15.27
C VAL A 208 5.79 -16.17 13.90
N SER A 209 6.61 -16.30 12.88
CA SER A 209 6.29 -16.06 11.47
C SER A 209 6.46 -17.36 10.69
N TYR A 210 5.36 -17.88 10.17
CA TYR A 210 5.29 -19.10 9.37
C TYR A 210 5.06 -18.76 7.89
N ASN A 211 5.96 -19.19 7.02
CA ASN A 211 5.78 -19.07 5.58
C ASN A 211 5.13 -20.34 5.04
N SER A 212 3.88 -20.24 4.58
CA SER A 212 3.13 -21.41 4.10
C SER A 212 3.63 -21.96 2.76
N LEU A 213 4.43 -21.20 1.99
CA LEU A 213 4.96 -21.67 0.71
C LEU A 213 6.23 -22.52 0.89
N THR A 214 7.06 -22.19 1.86
CA THR A 214 8.33 -22.88 2.14
C THR A 214 8.24 -23.83 3.32
N GLY A 215 7.21 -23.69 4.15
CA GLY A 215 7.09 -24.30 5.46
C GLY A 215 7.95 -23.63 6.53
N SER A 216 8.81 -22.67 6.19
CA SER A 216 9.78 -22.14 7.15
C SER A 216 9.11 -21.41 8.30
N VAL A 217 9.47 -21.79 9.53
CA VAL A 217 9.09 -21.09 10.76
C VAL A 217 10.27 -20.27 11.25
N SER A 218 10.03 -18.99 11.53
CA SER A 218 11.00 -18.11 12.18
C SER A 218 10.35 -17.42 13.37
N GLY A 219 11.14 -17.01 14.36
CA GLY A 219 10.63 -16.33 15.56
C GLY A 219 11.41 -15.06 15.82
N LYS A 220 10.72 -14.02 16.27
CA LYS A 220 11.35 -12.84 16.90
C LYS A 220 10.84 -12.75 18.34
N PRO A 221 11.67 -12.37 19.32
CA PRO A 221 11.19 -12.13 20.67
C PRO A 221 10.01 -11.17 20.57
N LEU A 222 8.90 -11.51 21.22
CA LEU A 222 7.79 -10.58 21.40
C LEU A 222 8.28 -9.62 22.49
N GLU A 223 9.21 -8.74 22.12
CA GLU A 223 9.77 -7.81 23.08
C GLU A 223 8.60 -7.06 23.72
N ALA A 224 8.55 -7.09 25.05
CA ALA A 224 7.57 -6.37 25.83
C ALA A 224 7.75 -4.89 25.55
N ASP A 225 7.07 -4.39 24.53
CA ASP A 225 6.87 -2.98 24.24
C ASP A 225 8.17 -2.14 24.28
N SER A 226 9.30 -2.68 23.81
CA SER A 226 10.43 -1.84 23.43
C SER A 226 10.00 -1.11 22.17
N GLY A 227 9.35 0.03 22.41
CA GLY A 227 9.17 1.10 21.47
C GLY A 227 10.49 1.32 20.76
N ARG A 228 10.67 0.65 19.62
CA ARG A 228 11.34 1.25 18.49
C ARG A 228 10.57 2.54 18.31
N SER A 229 11.09 3.60 18.92
CA SER A 229 10.72 4.94 18.58
C SER A 229 10.98 4.99 17.10
N LEU A 230 9.93 4.77 16.31
CA LEU A 230 9.98 5.02 14.89
C LEU A 230 10.46 6.45 14.85
N SER A 231 11.69 6.65 14.38
CA SER A 231 12.23 7.99 14.24
C SER A 231 11.15 8.79 13.52
N ALA A 232 10.84 10.01 13.99
CA ALA A 232 9.75 10.80 13.38
C ALA A 232 9.88 10.84 11.85
N ARG A 233 11.12 10.83 11.34
CA ARG A 233 11.44 10.62 9.92
C ARG A 233 10.91 9.31 9.34
N GLN A 234 11.20 8.16 9.95
CA GLN A 234 10.74 6.84 9.49
C GLN A 234 9.22 6.72 9.54
N PHE A 235 8.59 7.28 10.58
CA PHE A 235 7.14 7.32 10.69
C PHE A 235 6.53 8.16 9.56
N LEU A 236 6.98 9.40 9.37
CA LEU A 236 6.49 10.28 8.32
C LEU A 236 6.75 9.72 6.90
N LEU A 237 7.90 9.10 6.66
CA LEU A 237 8.20 8.45 5.38
C LEU A 237 7.32 7.22 5.14
N SER A 238 7.06 6.43 6.19
CA SER A 238 6.14 5.28 6.09
C SER A 238 4.72 5.74 5.81
N LEU A 239 4.28 6.82 6.48
CA LEU A 239 2.97 7.41 6.28
C LEU A 239 2.81 7.98 4.86
N HIS A 240 3.82 8.70 4.36
CA HIS A 240 3.83 9.25 3.01
C HIS A 240 3.85 8.17 1.91
N LYS A 241 4.49 7.02 2.17
CA LYS A 241 4.50 5.87 1.26
C LYS A 241 3.31 4.94 1.45
N ALA A 242 2.47 5.15 2.46
CA ALA A 242 1.27 4.36 2.66
C ALA A 242 0.19 4.85 1.71
N HIS A 243 -0.09 4.07 0.67
CA HIS A 243 -1.15 4.29 -0.29
C HIS A 243 -1.91 2.97 -0.55
N GLY A 244 -3.04 3.07 -1.25
CA GLY A 244 -3.92 1.97 -1.62
C GLY A 244 -4.95 1.64 -0.54
N TYR A 245 -6.14 1.25 -0.98
CA TYR A 245 -7.22 0.80 -0.10
C TYR A 245 -6.98 -0.62 0.40
N PRO A 246 -6.90 -0.85 1.73
CA PRO A 246 -6.89 -2.20 2.27
C PRO A 246 -8.29 -2.82 2.18
N SER A 247 -8.36 -4.15 2.15
CA SER A 247 -9.62 -4.91 2.11
C SER A 247 -10.44 -4.75 3.40
N ALA A 248 -9.76 -4.57 4.55
CA ALA A 248 -10.40 -4.33 5.84
C ALA A 248 -10.51 -2.84 6.18
N ARG A 249 -11.64 -2.42 6.79
CA ARG A 249 -11.86 -1.05 7.28
C ARG A 249 -11.06 -0.76 8.56
N THR A 250 -9.77 -0.52 8.38
CA THR A 250 -8.82 -0.17 9.45
C THR A 250 -8.42 1.30 9.40
N ALA A 251 -7.59 1.78 10.33
CA ALA A 251 -7.03 3.13 10.27
C ALA A 251 -6.32 3.44 8.94
N ARG A 252 -5.74 2.42 8.30
CA ARG A 252 -5.13 2.54 6.96
C ARG A 252 -6.16 2.83 5.87
N TRP A 253 -7.38 2.30 5.98
CA TRP A 253 -8.49 2.65 5.09
C TRP A 253 -8.85 4.13 5.24
N GLY A 254 -8.97 4.61 6.49
CA GLY A 254 -9.21 6.03 6.75
C GLY A 254 -8.09 6.95 6.23
N TRP A 255 -6.83 6.49 6.32
CA TRP A 255 -5.69 7.19 5.73
C TRP A 255 -5.79 7.29 4.20
N ALA A 256 -6.17 6.22 3.51
CA ALA A 256 -6.37 6.23 2.06
C ALA A 256 -7.42 7.28 1.63
N VAL A 257 -8.53 7.40 2.38
CA VAL A 257 -9.55 8.44 2.14
C VAL A 257 -8.97 9.84 2.31
N ILE A 258 -8.15 10.07 3.34
CA ILE A 258 -7.50 11.36 3.56
C ILE A 258 -6.58 11.72 2.39
N VAL A 259 -5.83 10.75 1.85
CA VAL A 259 -4.97 10.94 0.69
C VAL A 259 -5.79 11.39 -0.53
N ASP A 260 -6.95 10.76 -0.81
CA ASP A 260 -7.81 11.16 -1.93
C ASP A 260 -8.38 12.57 -1.75
N ILE A 261 -8.87 12.89 -0.55
CA ILE A 261 -9.36 14.23 -0.23
C ILE A 261 -8.24 15.25 -0.47
N MET A 262 -7.02 14.97 -0.01
CA MET A 262 -5.89 15.86 -0.20
C MET A 262 -5.54 16.05 -1.68
N SER A 263 -5.57 14.99 -2.48
CA SER A 263 -5.36 15.07 -3.92
C SER A 263 -6.42 15.91 -4.62
N VAL A 264 -7.71 15.71 -4.31
CA VAL A 264 -8.81 16.52 -4.86
C VAL A 264 -8.66 17.99 -4.46
N VAL A 265 -8.31 18.27 -3.21
CA VAL A 265 -8.09 19.63 -2.70
C VAL A 265 -6.91 20.32 -3.41
N LEU A 266 -5.81 19.62 -3.67
CA LEU A 266 -4.66 20.18 -4.41
C LEU A 266 -5.04 20.54 -5.85
N ILE A 267 -5.77 19.67 -6.54
CA ILE A 267 -6.25 19.93 -7.91
C ILE A 267 -7.19 21.14 -7.90
N PHE A 268 -8.18 21.14 -7.00
CA PHE A 268 -9.13 22.23 -6.85
C PHE A 268 -8.43 23.56 -6.54
N TRP A 269 -7.43 23.56 -5.64
CA TRP A 269 -6.69 24.77 -5.30
C TRP A 269 -5.89 25.31 -6.49
N GLY A 270 -5.25 24.43 -7.27
CA GLY A 270 -4.59 24.82 -8.51
C GLY A 270 -5.55 25.49 -9.50
N VAL A 271 -6.67 24.83 -9.80
CA VAL A 271 -7.67 25.32 -10.77
C VAL A 271 -8.35 26.62 -10.30
N SER A 272 -8.79 26.66 -9.04
CA SER A 272 -9.43 27.85 -8.47
C SER A 272 -8.47 29.03 -8.35
N GLY A 273 -7.19 28.80 -8.02
CA GLY A 273 -6.15 29.82 -8.01
C GLY A 273 -5.93 30.45 -9.38
N LEU A 274 -5.89 29.62 -10.44
CA LEU A 274 -5.80 30.09 -11.82
C LEU A 274 -7.02 30.94 -12.20
N PHE A 275 -8.23 30.48 -11.86
CA PHE A 275 -9.47 31.21 -12.12
C PHE A 275 -9.54 32.56 -11.39
N MET A 276 -9.23 32.59 -10.10
CA MET A 276 -9.23 33.84 -9.31
C MET A 276 -8.19 34.84 -9.82
N TRP A 277 -6.98 34.37 -10.13
CA TRP A 277 -5.94 35.24 -10.69
C TRP A 277 -6.38 35.87 -12.01
N TRP A 278 -7.02 35.10 -12.89
CA TRP A 278 -7.51 35.59 -14.17
C TRP A 278 -8.49 36.75 -14.02
N GLN A 279 -9.27 36.83 -12.93
CA GLN A 279 -10.18 37.94 -12.69
C GLN A 279 -9.45 39.27 -12.37
N ILE A 280 -8.20 39.22 -11.89
CA ILE A 280 -7.42 40.40 -11.49
C ILE A 280 -6.70 40.99 -12.71
N LYS A 281 -7.38 41.93 -13.39
CA LYS A 281 -6.91 42.54 -14.65
C LYS A 281 -5.46 43.08 -14.59
N SER A 282 -5.06 43.69 -13.48
CA SER A 282 -3.73 44.32 -13.34
C SER A 282 -2.56 43.33 -13.31
N THR A 283 -2.79 42.07 -12.97
CA THR A 283 -1.73 41.05 -12.79
C THR A 283 -1.72 39.99 -13.89
N ARG A 284 -2.54 40.15 -14.94
CA ARG A 284 -2.69 39.15 -16.02
C ARG A 284 -1.42 38.95 -16.84
N THR A 285 -0.72 40.00 -17.23
CA THR A 285 0.48 39.83 -18.07
C THR A 285 1.59 39.13 -17.29
N TRP A 286 1.91 39.62 -16.09
CA TRP A 286 2.96 39.05 -15.26
C TRP A 286 2.62 37.65 -14.77
N GLY A 287 1.38 37.41 -14.36
CA GLY A 287 0.97 36.06 -13.97
C GLY A 287 0.98 35.07 -15.14
N LEU A 288 0.72 35.52 -16.37
CA LEU A 288 0.77 34.66 -17.56
C LEU A 288 2.21 34.26 -17.84
N ILE A 289 3.15 35.21 -17.75
CA ILE A 289 4.58 34.94 -17.87
C ILE A 289 5.01 33.90 -16.83
N VAL A 290 4.64 34.09 -15.56
CA VAL A 290 4.97 33.15 -14.47
C VAL A 290 4.35 31.78 -14.72
N CYS A 291 3.07 31.70 -15.07
CA CYS A 291 2.38 30.44 -15.35
C CYS A 291 3.01 29.69 -16.53
N LEU A 292 3.27 30.38 -17.65
CA LEU A 292 3.91 29.77 -18.83
C LEU A 292 5.33 29.31 -18.51
N SER A 293 6.12 30.11 -17.79
CA SER A 293 7.47 29.72 -17.39
C SER A 293 7.46 28.45 -16.52
N SER A 294 6.48 28.34 -15.61
CA SER A 294 6.30 27.15 -14.78
C SER A 294 5.89 25.93 -15.60
N MET A 295 4.97 26.09 -16.55
CA MET A 295 4.55 25.00 -17.45
C MET A 295 5.71 24.51 -18.32
N VAL A 296 6.52 25.41 -18.87
CA VAL A 296 7.73 25.06 -19.62
C VAL A 296 8.70 24.28 -18.74
N LEU A 297 8.98 24.76 -17.53
CA LEU A 297 9.87 24.07 -16.58
C LEU A 297 9.35 22.68 -16.20
N ALA A 298 8.06 22.57 -15.89
CA ALA A 298 7.42 21.29 -15.59
C ALA A 298 7.53 20.32 -16.77
N THR A 299 7.30 20.80 -18.00
CA THR A 299 7.39 19.99 -19.22
C THR A 299 8.82 19.51 -19.47
N LEU A 300 9.81 20.41 -19.37
CA LEU A 300 11.22 20.07 -19.51
C LEU A 300 11.66 19.01 -18.49
N LEU A 301 11.21 19.13 -17.24
CA LEU A 301 11.51 18.15 -16.19
C LEU A 301 10.83 16.80 -16.45
N VAL A 302 9.57 16.78 -16.87
CA VAL A 302 8.87 15.53 -17.24
C VAL A 302 9.59 14.84 -18.40
N VAL A 303 9.92 15.57 -19.47
CA VAL A 303 10.66 15.02 -20.62
C VAL A 303 12.05 14.54 -20.21
N GLY A 304 12.76 15.28 -19.35
CA GLY A 304 14.05 14.90 -18.81
C GLY A 304 13.96 13.57 -18.03
N MET A 305 12.97 13.45 -17.14
CA MET A 305 12.73 12.23 -16.37
C MET A 305 12.35 11.04 -17.25
N LEU A 306 11.54 11.25 -18.30
CA LEU A 306 11.17 10.20 -19.26
C LEU A 306 12.35 9.65 -20.05
N ARG A 307 13.44 10.42 -20.20
CA ARG A 307 14.67 9.94 -20.87
C ARG A 307 15.60 9.16 -19.94
N VAL A 308 15.46 9.35 -18.63
CA VAL A 308 16.28 8.66 -17.61
C VAL A 308 15.69 7.30 -17.25
N LEU A 309 14.36 7.17 -17.32
CA LEU A 309 13.62 5.92 -17.11
C LEU A 309 13.70 5.00 -18.32
#